data_AF-A0A3C1Y1P8-F1
#
_entry.id   AF-A0A3C1Y1P8-F1
#
_cell.length_a   1.000
_cell.length_b   1.000
_cell.length_c   1.000
_cell.angle_alpha   90.00
_cell.angle_beta   90.00
_cell.angle_gamma   90.00
#
_symmetry.space_group_name_H-M   'P 1'
#
loop_
_entity.id
_entity.type
_entity.pdbx_description
1 polymer ?
#
loop_
_entity_poly.entity_id
_entity_poly.type
_entity_poly.pdbx_seq_one_letter_code
_entity_poly.pdbx_strand_id
1 'polypeptide(L)'
;MLAEVGDWLVLAGVAGCGCLAWKGIVRAHRGVAFARVAALVSLALSAVFFYAWYAQYLRWEFNELGRYYDPIEQVVYTDSGFVWVLPASVLLVIGLGFAWRGWRR
;
A
#
# COMPACT_ATOMS: atom_id res chain seq x y z
N MET A 1 -9.42 -10.93 16.67
CA MET A 1 -8.51 -10.07 17.46
C MET A 1 -7.23 -9.70 16.69
N LEU A 2 -6.53 -10.62 16.00
CA LEU A 2 -5.31 -10.27 15.23
C LEU A 2 -5.58 -9.34 14.03
N ALA A 3 -6.75 -9.46 13.39
CA ALA A 3 -7.15 -8.57 12.29
C ALA A 3 -7.24 -7.10 12.71
N GLU A 4 -7.88 -6.78 13.85
CA GLU A 4 -7.98 -5.40 14.33
C GLU A 4 -6.60 -4.78 14.62
N VAL A 5 -5.71 -5.51 15.30
CA VAL A 5 -4.37 -5.01 15.62
C VAL A 5 -3.54 -4.80 14.36
N GLY A 6 -3.70 -5.68 13.36
CA GLY A 6 -3.10 -5.51 12.03
C GLY A 6 -3.59 -4.25 11.34
N ASP A 7 -4.90 -3.99 11.36
CA ASP A 7 -5.51 -2.83 10.71
C ASP A 7 -5.06 -1.51 11.35
N TRP A 8 -4.97 -1.45 12.68
CA TRP A 8 -4.45 -0.28 13.39
C TRP A 8 -2.97 -0.02 13.09
N LEU A 9 -2.15 -1.07 12.97
CA LEU A 9 -0.74 -0.94 12.59
C LEU A 9 -0.58 -0.48 11.14
N VAL A 10 -1.43 -0.94 10.23
CA VAL A 10 -1.46 -0.47 8.83
C VAL A 10 -1.88 1.00 8.78
N LEU A 11 -2.93 1.41 9.49
CA LEU A 11 -3.37 2.81 9.53
C LEU A 11 -2.30 3.73 10.14
N ALA A 12 -1.66 3.30 11.23
CA ALA A 12 -0.55 4.04 11.84
C ALA A 12 0.66 4.12 10.90
N GLY A 13 0.96 3.05 10.18
CA GLY A 13 2.00 3.01 9.15
C GLY A 13 1.71 3.97 7.99
N VAL A 14 0.49 3.96 7.46
CA VAL A 14 0.04 4.88 6.40
C VAL A 14 0.10 6.33 6.86
N ALA A 15 -0.41 6.63 8.05
CA ALA A 15 -0.38 7.98 8.62
C ALA A 15 1.07 8.45 8.88
N GLY A 16 1.94 7.57 9.38
CA GLY A 16 3.36 7.83 9.60
C GLY A 16 4.11 8.09 8.29
N CYS A 17 3.93 7.23 7.28
CA CYS A 17 4.49 7.41 5.95
C CYS A 17 4.00 8.69 5.29
N GLY A 18 2.71 9.02 5.41
CA GLY A 18 2.12 10.27 4.92
C GLY A 18 2.73 11.51 5.59
N CYS A 19 2.86 11.51 6.92
CA CYS A 19 3.49 12.61 7.67
C CYS A 19 4.96 12.81 7.31
N LEU A 20 5.72 11.71 7.16
CA LEU A 20 7.14 11.75 6.80
C LEU A 20 7.35 12.18 5.35
N ALA A 21 6.51 11.70 4.43
CA ALA A 21 6.50 12.15 3.04
C ALA A 21 6.16 13.65 2.96
N TRP A 22 5.12 14.11 3.66
CA TRP A 22 4.76 15.53 3.73
C TRP A 22 5.91 16.40 4.25
N LYS A 23 6.53 16.02 5.38
CA LYS A 23 7.70 16.73 5.92
C LYS A 23 8.90 16.70 4.97
N GLY A 24 9.09 15.59 4.25
CA GLY A 24 10.14 15.46 3.23
C GLY A 24 9.89 16.36 2.01
N ILE A 25 8.66 16.44 1.52
CA ILE A 25 8.25 17.28 0.39
C ILE A 25 8.38 18.77 0.74
N VAL A 26 7.96 19.17 1.95
CA VAL A 26 7.99 20.56 2.39
C VAL A 26 9.41 21.05 2.73
N ARG A 27 10.33 20.17 3.12
CA ARG A 27 11.72 20.54 3.49
C ARG A 27 12.80 20.22 2.45
N ALA A 28 12.48 19.52 1.36
CA ALA A 28 13.52 19.05 0.44
C ALA A 28 13.99 20.12 -0.58
N HIS A 29 15.07 20.81 -0.24
CA HIS A 29 16.07 21.33 -1.18
C HIS A 29 16.98 20.20 -1.73
N ARG A 30 16.40 19.02 -2.03
CA ARG A 30 17.17 17.80 -2.38
C ARG A 30 17.12 17.54 -3.89
N GLY A 31 18.29 17.26 -4.46
CA GLY A 31 18.52 17.15 -5.90
C GLY A 31 17.78 16.00 -6.60
N VAL A 32 17.89 15.96 -7.93
CA VAL A 32 17.16 15.04 -8.83
C VAL A 32 17.36 13.56 -8.45
N ALA A 33 18.55 13.18 -8.00
CA ALA A 33 18.86 11.81 -7.58
C ALA A 33 17.98 11.34 -6.40
N PHE A 34 17.75 12.21 -5.41
CA PHE A 34 16.90 11.88 -4.27
C PHE A 34 15.44 11.66 -4.71
N ALA A 35 14.92 12.51 -5.59
CA ALA A 35 13.56 12.37 -6.12
C ALA A 35 13.39 11.04 -6.88
N ARG A 36 14.38 10.63 -7.68
CA ARG A 36 14.33 9.35 -8.41
C ARG A 36 14.35 8.14 -7.48
N VAL A 37 15.23 8.14 -6.46
CA VAL A 37 15.28 7.06 -5.47
C VAL A 37 13.99 6.98 -4.67
N ALA A 38 13.46 8.12 -4.20
CA ALA A 38 12.18 8.16 -3.49
C ALA A 38 11.02 7.67 -4.35
N ALA A 39 11.00 8.01 -5.65
CA ALA A 39 10.03 7.51 -6.60
C ALA A 39 10.11 5.99 -6.74
N LEU A 40 11.30 5.44 -7.00
CA LEU A 40 11.51 4.00 -7.17
C LEU A 40 11.08 3.21 -5.93
N VAL A 41 11.50 3.64 -4.74
CA VAL A 41 11.15 2.97 -3.48
C VAL A 41 9.64 3.01 -3.24
N SER A 42 8.99 4.17 -3.46
CA SER A 42 7.55 4.31 -3.24
C SER A 42 6.74 3.47 -4.23
N LEU A 43 7.13 3.45 -5.51
CA LEU A 43 6.47 2.64 -6.54
C LEU A 43 6.68 1.14 -6.29
N ALA A 44 7.88 0.71 -5.90
CA ALA A 44 8.16 -0.68 -5.56
C ALA A 44 7.31 -1.14 -4.36
N LEU A 45 7.24 -0.34 -3.30
CA LEU A 45 6.40 -0.65 -2.14
C LEU A 45 4.92 -0.68 -2.53
N SER A 46 4.46 0.29 -3.33
CA SER A 46 3.09 0.30 -3.85
C SER A 46 2.75 -1.00 -4.58
N ALA A 47 3.64 -1.47 -5.46
CA ALA A 47 3.47 -2.73 -6.18
C ALA A 47 3.39 -3.96 -5.25
N VAL A 48 4.21 -4.00 -4.20
CA VAL A 48 4.17 -5.07 -3.19
C VAL A 48 2.83 -5.09 -2.45
N PHE A 49 2.33 -3.94 -2.01
CA PHE A 49 1.04 -3.85 -1.33
C PHE A 49 -0.13 -4.20 -2.26
N PHE A 50 -0.10 -3.77 -3.54
CA PHE A 50 -1.08 -4.20 -4.53
C PHE A 50 -1.04 -5.70 -4.78
N TYR A 51 0.16 -6.31 -4.84
CA TYR A 51 0.28 -7.75 -4.99
C TYR A 51 -0.25 -8.52 -3.77
N ALA A 52 0.05 -8.03 -2.56
CA ALA A 52 -0.48 -8.61 -1.34
C ALA A 52 -2.01 -8.53 -1.32
N TRP A 53 -2.59 -7.38 -1.68
CA TRP A 53 -4.03 -7.22 -1.80
C TRP A 53 -4.63 -8.14 -2.87
N TYR A 54 -3.98 -8.27 -4.02
CA TYR A 54 -4.39 -9.21 -5.07
C TYR A 54 -4.39 -10.66 -4.56
N ALA A 55 -3.29 -11.10 -3.96
CA ALA A 55 -3.11 -12.48 -3.50
C ALA A 55 -4.07 -12.85 -2.36
N GLN A 56 -4.45 -11.88 -1.52
CA GLN A 56 -5.33 -12.10 -0.39
C GLN A 56 -6.82 -11.95 -0.72
N TYR A 57 -7.18 -11.09 -1.69
CA TYR A 57 -8.58 -10.70 -1.91
C TYR A 57 -9.05 -10.82 -3.35
N LEU A 58 -8.28 -10.39 -4.34
CA LEU A 58 -8.76 -10.43 -5.74
C LEU A 58 -8.59 -11.80 -6.40
N ARG A 59 -7.65 -12.63 -5.94
CA ARG A 59 -7.37 -13.93 -6.54
C ARG A 59 -8.46 -14.97 -6.25
N TRP A 60 -9.28 -14.75 -5.22
CA TRP A 60 -10.24 -15.72 -4.73
C TRP A 60 -11.66 -15.35 -5.15
N GLU A 61 -12.45 -16.34 -5.54
CA GLU A 61 -13.87 -16.15 -5.82
C GLU A 61 -14.66 -16.24 -4.51
N PHE A 62 -15.01 -15.08 -3.98
CA PHE A 62 -15.90 -14.97 -2.83
C PHE A 62 -17.36 -15.16 -3.26
N ASN A 63 -18.14 -15.86 -2.45
CA ASN A 63 -19.57 -16.01 -2.67
C ASN A 63 -20.34 -14.72 -2.30
N GLU A 64 -21.67 -14.76 -2.44
CA GLU A 64 -22.56 -13.62 -2.11
C GLU A 64 -22.46 -13.13 -0.65
N LEU A 65 -21.94 -13.98 0.25
CA LEU A 65 -21.71 -13.65 1.66
C LEU A 65 -20.28 -13.14 1.94
N GLY A 66 -19.47 -12.93 0.90
CA GLY A 66 -18.06 -12.51 1.04
C GLY A 66 -17.17 -13.59 1.65
N ARG A 67 -17.51 -14.88 1.46
CA ARG A 67 -16.76 -16.02 2.01
C ARG A 67 -16.16 -16.87 0.91
N TYR A 68 -14.90 -17.24 1.08
CA TYR A 68 -14.21 -18.23 0.26
C TYR A 68 -13.82 -19.40 1.15
N TYR A 69 -14.17 -20.62 0.73
CA TYR A 69 -13.78 -21.84 1.44
C TYR A 69 -12.61 -22.48 0.71
N ASP A 70 -11.50 -22.67 1.42
CA ASP A 70 -10.37 -23.44 0.92
C ASP A 70 -10.58 -24.93 1.25
N PRO A 71 -10.78 -25.80 0.24
CA PRO A 71 -11.00 -27.23 0.48
C PRO A 71 -9.73 -27.98 0.92
N ILE A 72 -8.54 -27.43 0.68
CA ILE A 72 -7.27 -28.05 1.07
C ILE A 72 -6.98 -27.72 2.53
N GLU A 73 -7.03 -26.44 2.88
CA GLU A 73 -6.75 -25.98 4.24
C GLU A 73 -7.96 -26.14 5.18
N GLN A 74 -9.15 -26.39 4.64
CA GLN A 74 -10.42 -26.51 5.38
C GLN A 74 -10.76 -25.22 6.16
N VAL A 75 -10.30 -24.06 5.69
CA VAL A 75 -10.49 -22.75 6.31
C VAL A 75 -11.44 -21.89 5.48
N VAL A 76 -12.26 -21.10 6.16
CA VAL A 76 -13.12 -20.08 5.54
C VAL A 76 -12.46 -18.71 5.67
N TYR A 77 -12.12 -18.12 4.54
CA TYR A 77 -11.68 -16.73 4.43
C TYR A 77 -12.91 -15.83 4.32
N THR A 78 -12.89 -14.70 5.03
CA THR A 78 -13.96 -13.69 5.03
C THR A 78 -13.40 -12.37 4.54
N ASP A 79 -14.20 -11.64 3.76
CA ASP A 79 -13.84 -10.33 3.24
C ASP A 79 -13.73 -9.28 4.35
N SER A 80 -12.50 -9.01 4.77
CA SER A 80 -12.11 -7.84 5.56
C SER A 80 -11.06 -7.01 4.80
N GLY A 81 -11.02 -7.11 3.47
CA GLY A 81 -9.81 -6.82 2.70
C GLY A 81 -9.55 -5.41 2.22
N PHE A 82 -10.49 -4.51 2.46
CA PHE A 82 -10.45 -3.19 1.85
C PHE A 82 -9.29 -2.32 2.35
N VAL A 83 -8.73 -2.60 3.52
CA VAL A 83 -7.70 -1.75 4.16
C VAL A 83 -6.36 -1.77 3.41
N TRP A 84 -6.04 -2.86 2.70
CA TRP A 84 -4.72 -3.06 2.07
C TRP A 84 -4.52 -2.29 0.76
N VAL A 85 -5.60 -1.85 0.10
CA VAL A 85 -5.51 -1.00 -1.10
C VAL A 85 -5.10 0.44 -0.76
N LEU A 86 -5.37 0.89 0.47
CA LEU A 86 -5.07 2.24 0.93
C LEU A 86 -3.56 2.54 1.00
N PRO A 87 -2.70 1.73 1.65
CA PRO A 87 -1.26 1.94 1.62
C PRO A 87 -0.73 1.87 0.18
N ALA A 88 -1.22 0.92 -0.63
CA ALA A 88 -0.80 0.75 -2.02
C ALA A 88 -1.05 2.01 -2.85
N SER A 89 -2.24 2.58 -2.75
CA SER A 89 -2.65 3.80 -3.48
C SER A 89 -1.94 5.07 -2.97
N VAL A 90 -1.74 5.23 -1.66
CA VAL A 90 -0.97 6.37 -1.11
C VAL A 90 0.48 6.35 -1.61
N LEU A 91 1.14 5.19 -1.55
CA LEU A 91 2.51 5.03 -2.03
C LEU A 91 2.62 5.24 -3.54
N LEU A 92 1.60 4.84 -4.31
CA LEU A 92 1.53 5.11 -5.75
C LEU A 92 1.53 6.62 -6.03
N VAL A 93 0.64 7.37 -5.38
CA VAL A 93 0.53 8.83 -5.57
C VAL A 93 1.83 9.53 -5.18
N ILE A 94 2.45 9.14 -4.05
CA ILE A 94 3.74 9.68 -3.62
C ILE A 94 4.84 9.37 -4.64
N GLY A 95 4.92 8.12 -5.10
CA GLY A 95 5.91 7.69 -6.09
C GLY A 95 5.79 8.43 -7.42
N LEU A 96 4.57 8.60 -7.93
CA LEU A 96 4.28 9.37 -9.12
C LEU A 96 4.63 10.86 -8.95
N GLY A 97 4.33 11.44 -7.79
CA GLY A 97 4.71 12.82 -7.47
C GLY A 97 6.21 13.05 -7.49
N PHE A 98 6.99 12.11 -6.93
CA PHE A 98 8.45 12.18 -6.97
C PHE A 98 9.03 11.92 -8.37
N ALA A 99 8.48 10.97 -9.11
CA ALA A 99 8.89 10.69 -10.49
C ALA A 99 8.69 11.91 -11.38
N TRP A 100 7.52 12.54 -11.27
CA TRP A 100 7.19 13.74 -12.03
C TRP A 100 8.12 14.91 -11.71
N ARG A 101 8.43 15.12 -10.43
CA ARG A 101 9.38 16.16 -10.00
C ARG A 101 10.82 15.89 -10.45
N GLY A 102 11.22 14.61 -10.52
CA GLY A 102 12.54 14.18 -11.00
C GLY A 102 12.70 14.21 -12.52
N TRP A 103 11.61 14.33 -13.28
CA TRP A 103 11.61 14.52 -14.74
C TRP A 103 11.43 15.97 -15.18
N ARG A 104 10.81 16.82 -14.36
CA ARG A 104 10.63 18.25 -14.68
C ARG A 104 11.83 19.14 -14.33
N ARG A 105 12.89 18.59 -13.73
CA ARG A 105 14.15 19.27 -13.42
C ARG A 105 15.30 18.60 -14.15
#